data_AF-A0A976DW17-F1
#
_entry.id   AF-A0A976DW17-F1
#
_cell.length_a   1.000
_cell.length_b   1.000
_cell.length_c   1.000
_cell.angle_alpha   90.00
_cell.angle_beta   90.00
_cell.angle_gamma   90.00
#
_symmetry.space_group_name_H-M   'P 1'
#
loop_
_entity.id
_entity.type
_entity.pdbx_description
1 polymer ?
#
loop_
_entity_poly.entity_id
_entity_poly.type
_entity_poly.pdbx_seq_one_letter_code
_entity_poly.pdbx_strand_id
1 'polypeptide(L)'
;MQISLIGLGRMGANMARRWGRGGVSVLAFDQSAEARASVVETNIVAADSLAEVIATQPSPRVVWLMLPAGEITESTIDALMLQLAPGDLLVDGGNANYKDTLRRAAKVNTAGIHYADCGVSGGVWGLQNGYCVMAGASEADYARLKPFLEVLAPSKTEGIVHAGAVGAGHFAKMVHNGIEYGMMQALAEGFALMEAKKDFNMPIADIANAWRDGSVVRSWLLDLTADALKKPDDIAAIAPYVSDSGEGRWAVEAMVDLGVPAPVMALALTTRFATQGKGDYAAKLLAQMRAGFGGHAVKKA
;
A
#
# COMPACT_ATOMS: atom_id res chain seq x y z
N MET A 1 26.84 1.64 2.95
CA MET A 1 25.85 1.61 1.85
C MET A 1 25.20 2.98 1.79
N GLN A 2 24.90 3.48 0.59
CA GLN A 2 24.26 4.79 0.42
C GLN A 2 23.07 4.66 -0.52
N ILE A 3 21.98 5.37 -0.21
CA ILE A 3 20.76 5.41 -1.03
C ILE A 3 20.24 6.84 -1.11
N SER A 4 19.72 7.22 -2.28
CA SER A 4 18.92 8.44 -2.43
C SER A 4 17.45 8.13 -2.24
N LEU A 5 16.72 8.92 -1.46
CA LEU A 5 15.28 8.78 -1.27
C LEU A 5 14.57 10.06 -1.66
N ILE A 6 13.61 9.96 -2.58
CA ILE A 6 12.78 11.07 -3.04
C ILE A 6 11.34 10.81 -2.61
N GLY A 7 10.77 11.76 -1.86
CA GLY A 7 9.46 11.65 -1.23
C GLY A 7 9.58 11.33 0.26
N LEU A 8 9.25 12.32 1.09
CA LEU A 8 9.33 12.30 2.55
C LEU A 8 7.97 12.48 3.20
N GLY A 9 6.92 12.02 2.52
CA GLY A 9 5.64 11.74 3.15
C GLY A 9 5.78 10.70 4.28
N ARG A 10 4.69 10.38 4.95
CA ARG A 10 4.71 9.53 6.16
C ARG A 10 5.50 8.23 6.01
N MET A 11 5.33 7.52 4.88
CA MET A 11 6.07 6.27 4.62
C MET A 11 7.55 6.53 4.31
N GLY A 12 7.86 7.43 3.38
CA GLY A 12 9.23 7.76 2.99
C GLY A 12 10.08 8.25 4.17
N ALA A 13 9.54 9.16 4.99
CA ALA A 13 10.21 9.63 6.20
C ALA A 13 10.54 8.49 7.18
N ASN A 14 9.61 7.54 7.37
CA ASN A 14 9.86 6.39 8.25
C ASN A 14 10.83 5.38 7.65
N MET A 15 10.87 5.22 6.32
CA MET A 15 11.88 4.40 5.64
C MET A 15 13.27 5.02 5.77
N ALA A 16 13.38 6.34 5.58
CA ALA A 16 14.63 7.08 5.80
C ALA A 16 15.18 6.83 7.21
N ARG A 17 14.33 7.02 8.24
CA ARG A 17 14.69 6.75 9.65
C ARG A 17 15.13 5.31 9.88
N ARG A 18 14.41 4.34 9.32
CA ARG A 18 14.77 2.93 9.47
C ARG A 18 16.12 2.62 8.83
N TRP A 19 16.36 3.11 7.62
CA TRP A 19 17.66 3.01 6.96
C TRP A 19 18.78 3.69 7.74
N GLY A 20 18.57 4.94 8.15
CA GLY A 20 19.56 5.72 8.91
C GLY A 20 19.99 5.03 10.21
N ARG A 21 19.00 4.58 11.00
CA ARG A 21 19.23 3.81 12.24
C ARG A 21 19.90 2.46 11.98
N GLY A 22 19.64 1.86 10.81
CA GLY A 22 20.27 0.62 10.35
C GLY A 22 21.67 0.80 9.76
N GLY A 23 22.24 2.02 9.78
CA GLY A 23 23.60 2.30 9.29
C GLY A 23 23.70 2.56 7.79
N VAL A 24 22.57 2.77 7.10
CA VAL A 24 22.56 3.21 5.70
C VAL A 24 22.67 4.73 5.66
N SER A 25 23.57 5.26 4.84
CA SER A 25 23.63 6.70 4.55
C SER A 25 22.51 7.07 3.59
N VAL A 26 21.57 7.91 4.02
CA VAL A 26 20.40 8.31 3.23
C VAL A 26 20.55 9.77 2.82
N LEU A 27 20.49 10.03 1.52
CA LEU A 27 20.33 11.38 0.98
C LEU A 27 18.87 11.56 0.59
N ALA A 28 18.16 12.37 1.35
CA ALA A 28 16.71 12.50 1.31
C ALA A 28 16.30 13.82 0.63
N PHE A 29 15.25 13.79 -0.19
CA PHE A 29 14.68 14.99 -0.79
C PHE A 29 13.15 14.91 -0.84
N ASP A 30 12.51 16.06 -0.61
CA ASP A 30 11.09 16.30 -0.85
C ASP A 30 10.91 17.77 -1.27
N GLN A 31 9.87 18.07 -2.04
CA GLN A 31 9.52 19.45 -2.42
C GLN A 31 9.21 20.30 -1.18
N SER A 32 8.58 19.71 -0.16
CA SER A 32 8.26 20.37 1.09
C SER A 32 9.49 20.55 1.97
N ALA A 33 9.85 21.80 2.24
CA ALA A 33 10.93 22.15 3.17
C ALA A 33 10.66 21.63 4.59
N GLU A 34 9.39 21.60 5.01
CA GLU A 34 8.99 21.02 6.30
C GLU A 34 9.26 19.51 6.34
N ALA A 35 8.92 18.78 5.27
CA ALA A 35 9.18 17.35 5.19
C ALA A 35 10.69 17.05 5.24
N ARG A 36 11.51 17.85 4.55
CA ARG A 36 12.97 17.78 4.61
C ARG A 36 13.52 18.01 6.02
N ALA A 37 13.04 19.04 6.71
CA ALA A 37 13.46 19.33 8.08
C ALA A 37 13.07 18.20 9.07
N SER A 38 11.95 17.52 8.82
CA SER A 38 11.43 16.49 9.74
C SER A 38 12.24 15.20 9.81
N VAL A 39 13.11 14.93 8.83
CA VAL A 39 13.84 13.65 8.70
C VAL A 39 15.31 13.73 9.06
N VAL A 40 15.82 14.92 9.42
CA VAL A 40 17.22 15.10 9.81
C VAL A 40 17.49 14.35 11.11
N GLU A 41 18.27 13.28 10.99
CA GLU A 41 18.58 12.30 12.03
C GLU A 41 19.91 11.60 11.66
N THR A 42 20.45 10.79 12.57
CA THR A 42 21.61 9.92 12.33
C THR A 42 21.59 9.27 10.94
N ASN A 43 22.67 9.48 10.18
CA ASN A 43 22.90 8.97 8.82
C ASN A 43 21.90 9.46 7.75
N ILE A 44 21.12 10.51 8.00
CA ILE A 44 20.19 11.10 7.04
C ILE A 44 20.59 12.55 6.78
N VAL A 45 20.86 12.86 5.51
CA VAL A 45 21.10 14.23 5.04
C VAL A 45 19.94 14.62 4.14
N ALA A 46 19.32 15.76 4.39
CA ALA A 46 18.31 16.33 3.51
C ALA A 46 18.98 17.24 2.47
N ALA A 47 18.76 16.98 1.19
CA ALA A 47 19.20 17.83 0.08
C ALA A 47 18.15 18.90 -0.21
N ASP A 48 18.54 20.07 -0.71
CA ASP A 48 17.62 21.16 -1.06
C ASP A 48 17.06 21.06 -2.48
N SER A 49 17.65 20.19 -3.32
CA SER A 49 17.17 19.96 -4.67
C SER A 49 17.44 18.55 -5.17
N LEU A 50 16.68 18.13 -6.17
CA LEU A 50 16.93 16.87 -6.89
C LEU A 50 18.34 16.81 -7.50
N ALA A 51 18.84 17.94 -8.02
CA ALA A 51 20.17 18.02 -8.61
C ALA A 51 21.27 17.78 -7.59
N GLU A 52 21.11 18.31 -6.38
CA GLU A 52 22.02 18.06 -5.27
C GLU A 52 22.04 16.58 -4.86
N VAL A 53 20.88 15.91 -4.86
CA VAL A 53 20.80 14.47 -4.59
C VAL A 53 21.70 13.68 -5.55
N ILE A 54 21.64 13.99 -6.84
CA ILE A 54 22.40 13.26 -7.86
C ILE A 54 23.89 13.63 -7.85
N ALA A 55 24.22 14.92 -7.67
CA ALA A 55 25.59 15.41 -7.67
C ALA A 55 26.43 14.88 -6.50
N THR A 56 25.79 14.59 -5.37
CA THR A 56 26.49 14.18 -4.12
C THR A 56 26.86 12.70 -4.10
N GLN A 57 26.32 11.88 -4.99
CA GLN A 57 26.57 10.42 -5.02
C GLN A 57 27.32 10.00 -6.29
N PRO A 58 28.33 9.13 -6.19
CA PRO A 58 28.96 8.52 -7.35
C PRO A 58 28.04 7.47 -7.99
N SER A 59 28.14 7.31 -9.31
CA SER A 59 27.51 6.20 -10.05
C SER A 59 28.29 4.89 -9.80
N PRO A 60 27.63 3.71 -9.77
CA PRO A 60 26.20 3.46 -10.01
C PRO A 60 25.34 3.73 -8.76
N ARG A 61 24.37 4.64 -8.90
CA ARG A 61 23.47 5.10 -7.82
C ARG A 61 22.30 4.13 -7.61
N VAL A 62 21.71 4.19 -6.42
CA VAL A 62 20.37 3.65 -6.15
C VAL A 62 19.49 4.81 -5.69
N VAL A 63 18.45 5.11 -6.48
CA VAL A 63 17.50 6.19 -6.22
C VAL A 63 16.13 5.58 -5.98
N TRP A 64 15.61 5.75 -4.77
CA TRP A 64 14.33 5.23 -4.34
C TRP A 64 13.26 6.33 -4.35
N LEU A 65 12.11 6.04 -4.96
CA LEU A 65 10.94 6.91 -5.01
C LEU A 65 9.88 6.41 -4.02
N MET A 66 9.43 7.30 -3.13
CA MET A 66 8.26 7.11 -2.26
C MET A 66 7.26 8.23 -2.52
N LEU A 67 6.73 8.27 -3.74
CA LEU A 67 5.87 9.32 -4.23
C LEU A 67 4.42 8.83 -4.46
N PRO A 68 3.44 9.74 -4.50
CA PRO A 68 2.09 9.40 -4.94
C PRO A 68 2.07 8.89 -6.37
N ALA A 69 1.17 7.93 -6.65
CA ALA A 69 0.92 7.46 -8.00
C ALA A 69 0.46 8.59 -8.93
N GLY A 70 0.77 8.47 -10.22
CA GLY A 70 0.37 9.43 -11.26
C GLY A 70 1.45 10.48 -11.54
N GLU A 71 1.00 11.68 -11.91
CA GLU A 71 1.83 12.72 -12.54
C GLU A 71 3.05 13.15 -11.73
N ILE A 72 2.96 13.13 -10.39
CA ILE A 72 4.09 13.46 -9.51
C ILE A 72 5.24 12.48 -9.72
N THR A 73 4.93 11.18 -9.82
CA THR A 73 5.93 10.16 -10.09
C THR A 73 6.45 10.27 -11.52
N GLU A 74 5.59 10.47 -12.51
CA GLU A 74 5.99 10.62 -13.92
C GLU A 74 6.98 11.78 -14.13
N SER A 75 6.61 12.98 -13.69
CA SER A 75 7.44 14.18 -13.84
C SER A 75 8.77 14.08 -13.08
N THR A 76 8.79 13.39 -11.94
CA THR A 76 10.03 13.16 -11.17
C THR A 76 10.95 12.19 -11.89
N ILE A 77 10.42 11.10 -12.46
CA ILE A 77 11.21 10.17 -13.28
C ILE A 77 11.82 10.89 -14.47
N ASP A 78 11.06 11.75 -15.13
CA ASP A 78 11.54 12.50 -16.30
C ASP A 78 12.67 13.47 -15.93
N ALA A 79 12.54 14.19 -14.81
CA ALA A 79 13.60 15.05 -14.30
C ALA A 79 14.86 14.28 -13.89
N LEU A 80 14.70 13.07 -13.35
CA LEU A 80 15.82 12.18 -12.98
C LEU A 80 16.53 11.62 -14.20
N MET A 81 15.80 11.21 -15.24
CA MET A 81 16.40 10.68 -16.47
C MET A 81 17.35 11.65 -17.16
N LEU A 82 17.18 12.96 -16.96
CA LEU A 82 18.08 13.99 -17.49
C LEU A 82 19.41 14.12 -16.72
N GLN A 83 19.51 13.51 -15.53
CA GLN A 83 20.61 13.72 -14.59
C GLN A 83 21.32 12.42 -14.19
N LEU A 84 20.61 11.30 -14.24
CA LEU A 84 21.17 9.98 -13.95
C LEU A 84 22.11 9.49 -15.06
N ALA A 85 23.07 8.67 -14.67
CA ALA A 85 24.04 8.07 -15.58
C ALA A 85 23.64 6.62 -15.93
N PRO A 86 24.09 6.09 -17.09
CA PRO A 86 23.94 4.68 -17.40
C PRO A 86 24.47 3.77 -16.29
N GLY A 87 23.71 2.75 -15.92
CA GLY A 87 23.99 1.83 -14.80
C GLY A 87 23.42 2.25 -13.45
N ASP A 88 22.95 3.50 -13.29
CA ASP A 88 22.17 3.91 -12.13
C ASP A 88 20.85 3.10 -12.05
N LEU A 89 20.36 2.88 -10.85
CA LEU A 89 19.12 2.13 -10.59
C LEU A 89 18.06 3.03 -9.97
N LEU A 90 16.92 3.13 -10.64
CA LEU A 90 15.73 3.80 -10.16
C LEU A 90 14.74 2.77 -9.60
N VAL A 91 14.26 3.00 -8.38
CA VAL A 91 13.33 2.10 -7.69
C VAL A 91 12.06 2.85 -7.34
N ASP A 92 10.93 2.34 -7.79
CA ASP A 92 9.62 2.82 -7.37
C ASP A 92 9.11 1.96 -6.21
N GLY A 93 9.12 2.53 -5.00
CA GLY A 93 8.59 1.87 -3.80
C GLY A 93 7.16 2.31 -3.44
N GLY A 94 6.56 3.15 -4.28
CA GLY A 94 5.21 3.65 -4.08
C GLY A 94 4.15 2.57 -4.31
N ASN A 95 2.90 2.93 -4.08
CA ASN A 95 1.77 2.10 -4.52
C ASN A 95 1.47 2.44 -5.98
N ALA A 96 2.02 1.69 -6.92
CA ALA A 96 1.79 1.91 -8.36
C ALA A 96 1.13 0.71 -9.05
N ASN A 97 0.42 0.98 -10.14
CA ASN A 97 -0.09 -0.06 -11.01
C ASN A 97 1.09 -0.72 -11.76
N TYR A 98 1.16 -2.05 -11.76
CA TYR A 98 2.24 -2.78 -12.43
C TYR A 98 2.34 -2.49 -13.93
N LYS A 99 1.24 -2.12 -14.60
CA LYS A 99 1.24 -1.72 -16.02
C LYS A 99 2.03 -0.40 -16.21
N ASP A 100 1.92 0.54 -15.27
CA ASP A 100 2.74 1.76 -15.27
C ASP A 100 4.21 1.45 -15.00
N THR A 101 4.49 0.54 -14.07
CA THR A 101 5.85 0.05 -13.83
C THR A 101 6.51 -0.48 -15.09
N LEU A 102 5.82 -1.33 -15.87
CA LEU A 102 6.35 -1.86 -17.11
C LEU A 102 6.62 -0.77 -18.15
N ARG A 103 5.69 0.19 -18.30
CA ARG A 103 5.86 1.35 -19.19
C ARG A 103 7.04 2.24 -18.77
N ARG A 104 7.16 2.54 -17.47
CA ARG A 104 8.26 3.35 -16.90
C ARG A 104 9.60 2.66 -17.09
N ALA A 105 9.68 1.36 -16.80
CA ALA A 105 10.87 0.57 -17.00
C ALA A 105 11.33 0.61 -18.46
N ALA A 106 10.42 0.40 -19.42
CA ALA A 106 10.74 0.48 -20.84
C ALA A 106 11.30 1.86 -21.22
N LYS A 107 10.70 2.95 -20.73
CA LYS A 107 11.16 4.33 -20.95
C LYS A 107 12.55 4.57 -20.36
N VAL A 108 12.73 4.27 -19.07
CA VAL A 108 13.96 4.52 -18.31
C VAL A 108 15.15 3.73 -18.88
N ASN A 109 14.90 2.47 -19.30
CA ASN A 109 15.92 1.62 -19.90
C ASN A 109 16.50 2.18 -21.22
N THR A 110 15.74 3.02 -21.96
CA THR A 110 16.27 3.65 -23.19
C THR A 110 17.43 4.61 -22.92
N ALA A 111 17.55 5.13 -21.69
CA ALA A 111 18.65 5.98 -21.25
C ALA A 111 19.81 5.18 -20.60
N GLY A 112 19.76 3.84 -20.63
CA GLY A 112 20.75 2.99 -19.96
C GLY A 112 20.63 2.95 -18.44
N ILE A 113 19.55 3.49 -17.87
CA ILE A 113 19.24 3.47 -16.44
C ILE A 113 18.40 2.22 -16.17
N HIS A 114 18.69 1.53 -15.06
CA HIS A 114 17.95 0.34 -14.63
C HIS A 114 16.70 0.75 -13.86
N TYR A 115 15.66 -0.08 -13.92
CA TYR A 115 14.41 0.15 -13.20
C TYR A 115 14.01 -1.07 -12.37
N ALA A 116 13.55 -0.83 -11.14
CA ALA A 116 12.93 -1.83 -10.28
C ALA A 116 11.68 -1.26 -9.62
N ASP A 117 10.79 -2.16 -9.21
CA ASP A 117 9.63 -1.85 -8.38
C ASP A 117 9.73 -2.57 -7.04
N CYS A 118 9.20 -1.98 -5.98
CA CYS A 118 9.15 -2.62 -4.68
C CYS A 118 7.84 -2.33 -3.96
N GLY A 119 6.97 -3.33 -3.90
CA GLY A 119 5.79 -3.26 -3.06
C GLY A 119 6.17 -3.23 -1.57
N VAL A 120 5.76 -2.18 -0.85
CA VAL A 120 6.03 -2.01 0.60
C VAL A 120 4.75 -2.13 1.43
N SER A 121 4.70 -3.03 2.41
CA SER A 121 3.57 -3.22 3.34
C SER A 121 4.01 -3.14 4.81
N GLY A 122 3.07 -2.88 5.72
CA GLY A 122 3.30 -2.69 7.16
C GLY A 122 2.89 -1.30 7.69
N GLY A 123 2.67 -0.33 6.79
CA GLY A 123 2.20 1.00 7.13
C GLY A 123 3.12 1.72 8.12
N VAL A 124 2.54 2.54 8.99
CA VAL A 124 3.30 3.35 9.98
C VAL A 124 4.08 2.50 10.99
N TRP A 125 3.63 1.27 11.24
CA TRP A 125 4.25 0.34 12.18
C TRP A 125 5.55 -0.26 11.65
N GLY A 126 5.81 -0.16 10.35
CA GLY A 126 7.03 -0.70 9.75
C GLY A 126 8.31 -0.01 10.20
N LEU A 127 8.25 1.21 10.74
CA LEU A 127 9.41 1.83 11.40
C LEU A 127 9.90 0.97 12.57
N GLN A 128 8.97 0.49 13.40
CA GLN A 128 9.27 -0.32 14.57
C GLN A 128 9.47 -1.80 14.19
N ASN A 129 8.52 -2.36 13.44
CA ASN A 129 8.42 -3.80 13.21
C ASN A 129 9.11 -4.29 11.94
N GLY A 130 9.52 -3.37 11.06
CA GLY A 130 9.96 -3.68 9.70
C GLY A 130 8.82 -3.77 8.70
N TYR A 131 9.18 -3.65 7.42
CA TYR A 131 8.25 -3.64 6.30
C TYR A 131 8.30 -4.97 5.54
N CYS A 132 7.14 -5.48 5.13
CA CYS A 132 7.13 -6.51 4.10
C CYS A 132 7.49 -5.86 2.76
N VAL A 133 8.60 -6.27 2.14
CA VAL A 133 9.14 -5.70 0.91
C VAL A 133 9.20 -6.75 -0.20
N MET A 134 8.54 -6.44 -1.32
CA MET A 134 8.35 -7.34 -2.46
C MET A 134 8.96 -6.69 -3.71
N ALA A 135 10.17 -7.07 -4.08
CA ALA A 135 10.91 -6.43 -5.17
C ALA A 135 10.71 -7.13 -6.52
N GLY A 136 10.32 -6.39 -7.55
CA GLY A 136 10.37 -6.79 -8.95
C GLY A 136 11.62 -6.18 -9.61
N ALA A 137 12.57 -7.02 -10.01
CA ALA A 137 13.86 -6.56 -10.54
C ALA A 137 14.56 -7.66 -11.35
N SER A 138 15.59 -7.30 -12.11
CA SER A 138 16.56 -8.29 -12.61
C SER A 138 17.31 -8.94 -11.41
N GLU A 139 17.90 -10.12 -11.59
CA GLU A 139 18.72 -10.77 -10.55
C GLU A 139 19.87 -9.86 -10.07
N ALA A 140 20.54 -9.17 -11.01
CA ALA A 140 21.64 -8.27 -10.70
C ALA A 140 21.17 -7.04 -9.90
N ASP A 141 20.03 -6.46 -10.28
CA ASP A 141 19.49 -5.30 -9.58
C ASP A 141 18.87 -5.68 -8.23
N TYR A 142 18.24 -6.85 -8.12
CA TYR A 142 17.81 -7.37 -6.82
C TYR A 142 19.00 -7.59 -5.89
N ALA A 143 20.12 -8.14 -6.37
CA ALA A 143 21.33 -8.30 -5.56
C ALA A 143 21.88 -6.95 -5.06
N ARG A 144 21.77 -5.88 -5.87
CA ARG A 144 22.11 -4.50 -5.46
C ARG A 144 21.14 -3.94 -4.42
N LEU A 145 19.86 -4.29 -4.51
CA LEU A 145 18.82 -3.79 -3.60
C LEU A 145 18.75 -4.53 -2.28
N LYS A 146 19.05 -5.82 -2.28
CA LYS A 146 18.89 -6.73 -1.15
C LYS A 146 19.46 -6.16 0.16
N PRO A 147 20.66 -5.57 0.22
CA PRO A 147 21.18 -5.01 1.46
C PRO A 147 20.34 -3.85 2.04
N PHE A 148 19.70 -3.05 1.19
CA PHE A 148 18.78 -1.99 1.64
C PHE A 148 17.44 -2.57 2.09
N LEU A 149 16.94 -3.58 1.39
CA LEU A 149 15.71 -4.27 1.73
C LEU A 149 15.83 -5.03 3.06
N GLU A 150 16.98 -5.66 3.34
CA GLU A 150 17.26 -6.35 4.60
C GLU A 150 17.19 -5.40 5.82
N VAL A 151 17.54 -4.13 5.65
CA VAL A 151 17.40 -3.11 6.71
C VAL A 151 15.94 -2.68 6.89
N LEU A 152 15.16 -2.61 5.80
CA LEU A 152 13.73 -2.30 5.88
C LEU A 152 12.91 -3.44 6.44
N ALA A 153 13.25 -4.68 6.12
CA ALA A 153 12.50 -5.86 6.50
C ALA A 153 12.49 -6.10 8.03
N PRO A 154 11.54 -6.90 8.56
CA PRO A 154 11.54 -7.34 9.95
C PRO A 154 12.83 -8.06 10.36
N SER A 155 13.37 -8.88 9.46
CA SER A 155 14.69 -9.51 9.61
C SER A 155 15.36 -9.65 8.25
N LYS A 156 16.61 -10.10 8.21
CA LYS A 156 17.36 -10.28 6.95
C LYS A 156 16.75 -11.34 6.02
N THR A 157 15.88 -12.20 6.53
CA THR A 157 15.33 -13.34 5.81
C THR A 157 13.81 -13.40 5.81
N GLU A 158 13.14 -12.62 6.66
CA GLU A 158 11.68 -12.63 6.79
C GLU A 158 11.10 -11.29 6.32
N GLY A 159 9.94 -11.33 5.67
CA GLY A 159 9.30 -10.13 5.12
C GLY A 159 10.04 -9.50 3.94
N ILE A 160 10.93 -10.24 3.28
CA ILE A 160 11.67 -9.82 2.10
C ILE A 160 11.55 -10.88 1.01
N VAL A 161 11.26 -10.47 -0.23
CA VAL A 161 11.22 -11.39 -1.37
C VAL A 161 11.63 -10.70 -2.67
N HIS A 162 12.36 -11.43 -3.52
CA HIS A 162 12.46 -11.14 -4.96
C HIS A 162 11.23 -11.74 -5.62
N ALA A 163 10.23 -10.89 -5.87
CA ALA A 163 8.92 -11.31 -6.38
C ALA A 163 8.98 -11.77 -7.85
N GLY A 164 10.05 -11.42 -8.57
CA GLY A 164 10.29 -11.79 -9.96
C GLY A 164 10.87 -10.63 -10.76
N ALA A 165 10.61 -10.65 -12.07
CA ALA A 165 11.01 -9.58 -12.98
C ALA A 165 10.29 -8.25 -12.65
N VAL A 166 10.75 -7.16 -13.27
CA VAL A 166 10.13 -5.84 -13.16
C VAL A 166 8.62 -5.92 -13.43
N GLY A 167 7.83 -5.32 -12.54
CA GLY A 167 6.37 -5.38 -12.45
C GLY A 167 5.86 -6.37 -11.38
N ALA A 168 6.63 -7.41 -11.04
CA ALA A 168 6.16 -8.47 -10.15
C ALA A 168 5.99 -8.02 -8.69
N GLY A 169 6.80 -7.08 -8.21
CA GLY A 169 6.73 -6.56 -6.85
C GLY A 169 5.44 -5.78 -6.60
N HIS A 170 5.12 -4.84 -7.49
CA HIS A 170 3.86 -4.11 -7.46
C HIS A 170 2.65 -5.00 -7.71
N PHE A 171 2.74 -5.98 -8.61
CA PHE A 171 1.65 -6.95 -8.80
C PHE A 171 1.39 -7.76 -7.52
N ALA A 172 2.43 -8.27 -6.87
CA ALA A 172 2.30 -8.99 -5.60
C ALA A 172 1.67 -8.11 -4.50
N LYS A 173 2.09 -6.85 -4.40
CA LYS A 173 1.52 -5.88 -3.45
C LYS A 173 0.06 -5.53 -3.75
N MET A 174 -0.30 -5.40 -5.03
CA MET A 174 -1.68 -5.19 -5.45
C MET A 174 -2.57 -6.36 -5.00
N VAL A 175 -2.13 -7.60 -5.22
CA VAL A 175 -2.86 -8.80 -4.76
C VAL A 175 -2.92 -8.85 -3.23
N HIS A 176 -1.84 -8.52 -2.52
CA HIS A 176 -1.83 -8.38 -1.06
C HIS A 176 -2.95 -7.45 -0.57
N ASN A 177 -3.11 -6.26 -1.18
CA ASN A 177 -4.18 -5.33 -0.81
C ASN A 177 -5.58 -5.85 -1.17
N GLY A 178 -5.72 -6.59 -2.27
CA GLY A 178 -6.97 -7.29 -2.59
C GLY A 178 -7.38 -8.31 -1.52
N ILE A 179 -6.41 -9.11 -1.05
CA ILE A 179 -6.61 -10.06 0.05
C ILE A 179 -7.00 -9.32 1.34
N GLU A 180 -6.30 -8.24 1.67
CA GLU A 180 -6.59 -7.39 2.82
C GLU A 180 -8.06 -6.91 2.81
N TYR A 181 -8.57 -6.45 1.65
CA TYR A 181 -9.96 -6.02 1.52
C TYR A 181 -10.94 -7.14 1.84
N GLY A 182 -10.71 -8.35 1.31
CA GLY A 182 -11.54 -9.52 1.59
C GLY A 182 -11.53 -9.91 3.07
N MET A 183 -10.35 -9.92 3.71
CA MET A 183 -10.20 -10.24 5.14
C MET A 183 -10.93 -9.24 6.03
N MET A 184 -10.74 -7.94 5.77
CA MET A 184 -11.42 -6.87 6.52
C MET A 184 -12.94 -6.99 6.37
N GLN A 185 -13.42 -7.24 5.16
CA GLN A 185 -14.85 -7.37 4.89
C GLN A 185 -15.47 -8.54 5.66
N ALA A 186 -14.81 -9.71 5.64
CA ALA A 186 -15.28 -10.90 6.35
C ALA A 186 -15.34 -10.67 7.88
N LEU A 187 -14.33 -10.01 8.46
CA LEU A 187 -14.35 -9.64 9.87
C LEU A 187 -15.51 -8.69 10.18
N ALA A 188 -15.65 -7.61 9.41
CA ALA A 188 -16.69 -6.61 9.63
C ALA A 188 -18.10 -7.21 9.56
N GLU A 189 -18.38 -8.05 8.56
CA GLU A 189 -19.67 -8.75 8.42
C GLU A 189 -19.93 -9.70 9.59
N GLY A 190 -18.93 -10.48 10.01
CA GLY A 190 -19.05 -11.41 11.14
C GLY A 190 -19.36 -10.69 12.46
N PHE A 191 -18.66 -9.58 12.74
CA PHE A 191 -18.92 -8.77 13.92
C PHE A 191 -20.29 -8.08 13.86
N ALA A 192 -20.72 -7.60 12.69
CA ALA A 192 -22.06 -7.03 12.50
C ALA A 192 -23.18 -8.07 12.74
N LEU A 193 -22.97 -9.34 12.36
CA LEU A 193 -23.92 -10.42 12.63
C LEU A 193 -24.05 -10.70 14.14
N MET A 194 -22.94 -10.73 14.87
CA MET A 194 -22.97 -10.88 16.33
C MET A 194 -23.67 -9.70 17.00
N GLU A 195 -23.38 -8.47 16.52
CA GLU A 195 -24.01 -7.25 17.03
C GLU A 195 -25.52 -7.22 16.75
N ALA A 196 -25.97 -7.73 15.61
CA ALA A 196 -27.40 -7.82 15.28
C ALA A 196 -28.16 -8.85 16.14
N LYS A 197 -27.48 -9.89 16.68
CA LYS A 197 -28.09 -10.95 17.48
C LYS A 197 -28.22 -10.55 18.95
N LYS A 198 -29.16 -9.64 19.23
CA LYS A 198 -29.36 -9.05 20.57
C LYS A 198 -29.80 -10.03 21.66
N ASP A 199 -30.48 -11.13 21.32
CA ASP A 199 -31.03 -12.08 22.30
C ASP A 199 -29.98 -12.73 23.24
N PHE A 200 -28.71 -12.79 22.81
CA PHE A 200 -27.63 -13.40 23.59
C PHE A 200 -26.83 -12.42 24.43
N ASN A 201 -27.05 -11.10 24.29
CA ASN A 201 -26.30 -10.04 24.98
C ASN A 201 -24.77 -10.30 25.00
N MET A 202 -24.20 -10.56 23.82
CA MET A 202 -22.83 -11.05 23.69
C MET A 202 -21.79 -9.99 24.08
N PRO A 203 -20.72 -10.35 24.82
CA PRO A 203 -19.59 -9.47 25.09
C PRO A 203 -18.63 -9.45 23.89
N ILE A 204 -19.01 -8.73 22.81
CA ILE A 204 -18.31 -8.80 21.51
C ILE A 204 -16.82 -8.43 21.61
N ALA A 205 -16.46 -7.44 22.43
CA ALA A 205 -15.07 -7.05 22.63
C ALA A 205 -14.23 -8.18 23.28
N ASP A 206 -14.79 -8.88 24.27
CA ASP A 206 -14.12 -9.99 24.94
C ASP A 206 -14.01 -11.21 24.02
N ILE A 207 -15.02 -11.48 23.19
CA ILE A 207 -14.98 -12.52 22.17
C ILE A 207 -13.87 -12.23 21.14
N ALA A 208 -13.78 -10.99 20.65
CA ALA A 208 -12.72 -10.58 19.74
C ALA A 208 -11.33 -10.78 20.37
N ASN A 209 -11.19 -10.44 21.66
CA ASN A 209 -9.95 -10.63 22.40
C ASN A 209 -9.60 -12.12 22.57
N ALA A 210 -10.59 -12.96 22.89
CA ALA A 210 -10.39 -14.41 23.02
C ALA A 210 -9.94 -15.06 21.70
N TRP A 211 -10.43 -14.58 20.56
CA TRP A 211 -10.02 -15.11 19.25
C TRP A 211 -8.57 -14.80 18.87
N ARG A 212 -7.89 -13.88 19.54
CA ARG A 212 -6.47 -13.60 19.28
C ARG A 212 -5.59 -14.79 19.64
N ASP A 213 -6.03 -15.60 20.61
CA ASP A 213 -5.26 -16.70 21.18
C ASP A 213 -5.86 -18.06 20.81
N GLY A 214 -5.08 -18.88 20.09
CA GLY A 214 -5.45 -20.26 19.76
C GLY A 214 -6.55 -20.46 18.71
N SER A 215 -7.22 -19.39 18.26
CA SER A 215 -8.21 -19.49 17.17
C SER A 215 -7.55 -19.60 15.79
N VAL A 216 -8.31 -20.14 14.83
CA VAL A 216 -7.89 -20.24 13.41
C VAL A 216 -7.83 -18.87 12.73
N VAL A 217 -8.61 -17.89 13.19
CA VAL A 217 -8.75 -16.57 12.54
C VAL A 217 -7.81 -15.50 13.11
N ARG A 218 -6.87 -15.90 13.99
CA ARG A 218 -5.85 -15.01 14.54
C ARG A 218 -5.10 -14.29 13.41
N SER A 219 -5.02 -12.97 13.51
CA SER A 219 -4.41 -12.12 12.49
C SER A 219 -4.21 -10.71 13.02
N TRP A 220 -3.35 -9.93 12.36
CA TRP A 220 -3.16 -8.51 12.70
C TRP A 220 -4.45 -7.69 12.56
N LEU A 221 -5.28 -7.98 11.55
CA LEU A 221 -6.58 -7.31 11.39
C LEU A 221 -7.54 -7.61 12.55
N LEU A 222 -7.49 -8.83 13.10
CA LEU A 222 -8.26 -9.17 14.30
C LEU A 222 -7.72 -8.42 15.53
N ASP A 223 -6.40 -8.28 15.68
CA ASP A 223 -5.81 -7.51 16.77
C ASP A 223 -6.31 -6.05 16.77
N LEU A 224 -6.28 -5.41 15.59
CA LEU A 224 -6.80 -4.06 15.39
C LEU A 224 -8.31 -3.97 15.70
N THR A 225 -9.07 -4.98 15.27
CA THR A 225 -10.52 -5.04 15.52
C THR A 225 -10.83 -5.17 17.01
N ALA A 226 -10.11 -6.05 17.71
CA ALA A 226 -10.27 -6.25 19.16
C ALA A 226 -9.92 -4.98 19.95
N ASP A 227 -8.89 -4.24 19.54
CA ASP A 227 -8.53 -2.97 20.19
C ASP A 227 -9.53 -1.85 19.90
N ALA A 228 -10.11 -1.81 18.69
CA ALA A 228 -11.18 -0.87 18.35
C ALA A 228 -12.47 -1.14 19.14
N LEU A 229 -12.87 -2.40 19.29
CA LEU A 229 -14.10 -2.79 20.00
C LEU A 229 -14.10 -2.45 21.51
N LYS A 230 -12.93 -2.20 22.10
CA LYS A 230 -12.81 -1.68 23.48
C LYS A 230 -13.27 -0.22 23.61
N LYS A 231 -13.46 0.49 22.49
CA LYS A 231 -13.84 1.90 22.41
C LYS A 231 -15.10 2.07 21.56
N PRO A 232 -16.27 1.61 22.04
CA PRO A 232 -17.50 1.61 21.25
C PRO A 232 -17.95 3.02 20.82
N ASP A 233 -17.67 4.04 21.63
CA ASP A 233 -17.99 5.43 21.31
C ASP A 233 -17.18 5.94 20.10
N ASP A 234 -15.91 5.52 19.97
CA ASP A 234 -15.09 5.86 18.80
C ASP A 234 -15.68 5.24 17.53
N ILE A 235 -16.21 4.01 17.61
CA ILE A 235 -16.87 3.34 16.47
C ILE A 235 -18.19 4.03 16.14
N ALA A 236 -19.00 4.38 17.14
CA ALA A 236 -20.29 5.03 16.94
C ALA A 236 -20.17 6.42 16.28
N ALA A 237 -19.03 7.08 16.43
CA ALA A 237 -18.73 8.37 15.80
C ALA A 237 -18.33 8.26 14.31
N ILE A 238 -18.11 7.05 13.79
CA ILE A 238 -17.66 6.83 12.40
C ILE A 238 -18.85 6.82 11.45
N ALA A 239 -18.80 7.63 10.40
CA ALA A 239 -19.76 7.55 9.30
C ALA A 239 -19.60 6.21 8.54
N PRO A 240 -20.69 5.55 8.08
CA PRO A 240 -20.64 4.27 7.39
C PRO A 240 -20.16 4.43 5.93
N TYR A 241 -18.93 4.92 5.77
CA TYR A 241 -18.28 5.23 4.51
C TYR A 241 -16.87 4.64 4.51
N VAL A 242 -16.53 3.87 3.50
CA VAL A 242 -15.22 3.24 3.36
C VAL A 242 -14.60 3.63 2.01
N SER A 243 -13.47 4.33 2.06
CA SER A 243 -12.69 4.67 0.86
C SER A 243 -11.93 3.45 0.31
N ASP A 244 -11.49 3.57 -0.94
CA ASP A 244 -10.56 2.65 -1.59
C ASP A 244 -9.44 3.44 -2.29
N SER A 245 -8.22 2.89 -2.32
CA SER A 245 -6.99 3.58 -2.75
C SER A 245 -6.51 3.23 -4.16
N GLY A 246 -7.21 2.35 -4.87
CA GLY A 246 -6.90 1.94 -6.24
C GLY A 246 -6.45 0.48 -6.37
N GLU A 247 -5.62 -0.04 -5.47
CA GLU A 247 -5.06 -1.41 -5.61
C GLU A 247 -6.14 -2.50 -5.61
N GLY A 248 -7.20 -2.32 -4.81
CA GLY A 248 -8.36 -3.21 -4.84
C GLY A 248 -9.07 -3.22 -6.20
N ARG A 249 -9.11 -2.06 -6.89
CA ARG A 249 -9.66 -1.96 -8.26
C ARG A 249 -8.77 -2.70 -9.25
N TRP A 250 -7.46 -2.45 -9.21
CA TRP A 250 -6.51 -3.10 -10.11
C TRP A 250 -6.48 -4.62 -9.91
N ALA A 251 -6.67 -5.11 -8.68
CA ALA A 251 -6.78 -6.54 -8.42
C ALA A 251 -8.03 -7.15 -9.10
N VAL A 252 -9.17 -6.46 -9.08
CA VAL A 252 -10.40 -6.90 -9.77
C VAL A 252 -10.28 -6.78 -11.29
N GLU A 253 -9.60 -5.75 -11.80
CA GLU A 253 -9.27 -5.64 -13.22
C GLU A 253 -8.38 -6.80 -13.66
N ALA A 254 -7.29 -7.08 -12.92
CA ALA A 254 -6.39 -8.20 -13.20
C ALA A 254 -7.11 -9.56 -13.12
N MET A 255 -8.03 -9.73 -12.17
CA MET A 255 -8.90 -10.91 -12.07
C MET A 255 -9.65 -11.16 -13.39
N VAL A 256 -10.22 -10.12 -13.98
CA VAL A 256 -10.95 -10.20 -15.27
C VAL A 256 -9.98 -10.45 -16.42
N ASP A 257 -8.92 -9.65 -16.53
CA ASP A 257 -7.93 -9.74 -17.60
C ASP A 257 -7.29 -11.14 -17.69
N LEU A 258 -7.04 -11.78 -16.54
CA LEU A 258 -6.42 -13.10 -16.44
C LEU A 258 -7.42 -14.26 -16.41
N GLY A 259 -8.73 -13.98 -16.32
CA GLY A 259 -9.76 -15.02 -16.21
C GLY A 259 -9.68 -15.86 -14.93
N VAL A 260 -9.18 -15.29 -13.82
CA VAL A 260 -9.03 -15.99 -12.53
C VAL A 260 -10.21 -15.67 -11.63
N PRO A 261 -10.96 -16.65 -11.08
CA PRO A 261 -12.06 -16.34 -10.16
C PRO A 261 -11.57 -15.75 -8.81
N ALA A 262 -11.97 -14.52 -8.48
CA ALA A 262 -11.72 -13.91 -7.16
C ALA A 262 -12.95 -13.19 -6.57
N PRO A 263 -14.08 -13.90 -6.36
CA PRO A 263 -15.36 -13.29 -5.99
C PRO A 263 -15.34 -12.57 -4.64
N VAL A 264 -14.56 -13.03 -3.66
CA VAL A 264 -14.48 -12.40 -2.32
C VAL A 264 -13.84 -11.01 -2.40
N MET A 265 -12.74 -10.88 -3.15
CA MET A 265 -12.07 -9.59 -3.33
C MET A 265 -12.95 -8.62 -4.12
N ALA A 266 -13.62 -9.11 -5.16
CA ALA A 266 -14.57 -8.31 -5.93
C ALA A 266 -15.75 -7.84 -5.08
N LEU A 267 -16.35 -8.73 -4.28
CA LEU A 267 -17.43 -8.38 -3.37
C LEU A 267 -16.99 -7.30 -2.39
N ALA A 268 -15.86 -7.51 -1.70
CA ALA A 268 -15.32 -6.55 -0.74
C ALA A 268 -15.11 -5.16 -1.35
N LEU A 269 -14.61 -5.08 -2.59
CA LEU A 269 -14.49 -3.82 -3.31
C LEU A 269 -15.86 -3.18 -3.60
N THR A 270 -16.81 -3.95 -4.15
CA THR A 270 -18.14 -3.41 -4.49
C THR A 270 -18.94 -2.99 -3.27
N THR A 271 -18.76 -3.66 -2.13
CA THR A 271 -19.36 -3.23 -0.86
C THR A 271 -18.86 -1.85 -0.45
N ARG A 272 -17.57 -1.55 -0.63
CA ARG A 272 -17.05 -0.18 -0.41
C ARG A 272 -17.74 0.83 -1.32
N PHE A 273 -17.91 0.53 -2.61
CA PHE A 273 -18.63 1.43 -3.52
C PHE A 273 -20.08 1.70 -3.06
N ALA A 274 -20.76 0.68 -2.54
CA ALA A 274 -22.09 0.85 -1.97
C ALA A 274 -22.08 1.83 -0.79
N THR A 275 -21.09 1.75 0.13
CA THR A 275 -20.94 2.71 1.24
C THR A 275 -20.68 4.15 0.76
N GLN A 276 -20.16 4.32 -0.45
CA GLN A 276 -19.90 5.62 -1.09
C GLN A 276 -21.14 6.15 -1.87
N GLY A 277 -22.32 5.54 -1.69
CA GLY A 277 -23.57 5.93 -2.36
C GLY A 277 -23.66 5.53 -3.82
N LYS A 278 -22.72 4.70 -4.32
CA LYS A 278 -22.73 4.25 -5.73
C LYS A 278 -23.75 3.14 -6.01
N GLY A 279 -24.40 2.60 -4.97
CA GLY A 279 -25.47 1.60 -5.08
C GLY A 279 -26.89 2.18 -5.17
N ASP A 280 -27.07 3.47 -4.91
CA ASP A 280 -28.39 4.08 -4.69
C ASP A 280 -29.33 3.98 -5.90
N TYR A 281 -28.80 4.17 -7.10
CA TYR A 281 -29.61 4.13 -8.32
C TYR A 281 -30.17 2.72 -8.57
N ALA A 282 -29.35 1.69 -8.40
CA ALA A 282 -29.78 0.30 -8.53
C ALA A 282 -30.87 -0.02 -7.49
N ALA A 283 -30.68 0.40 -6.23
CA ALA A 283 -31.68 0.20 -5.17
C ALA A 283 -33.01 0.89 -5.47
N LYS A 284 -32.98 2.12 -5.98
CA LYS A 284 -34.17 2.88 -6.40
C LYS A 284 -34.91 2.19 -7.55
N LEU A 285 -34.19 1.70 -8.56
CA LEU A 285 -34.78 0.95 -9.67
C LEU A 285 -35.42 -0.35 -9.18
N LEU A 286 -34.76 -1.11 -8.29
CA LEU A 286 -35.31 -2.33 -7.70
C LEU A 286 -36.60 -2.05 -6.92
N ALA A 287 -36.63 -0.99 -6.11
CA ALA A 287 -37.84 -0.57 -5.40
C ALA A 287 -38.97 -0.22 -6.38
N GLN A 288 -38.65 0.47 -7.47
CA GLN A 288 -39.65 0.84 -8.45
C GLN A 288 -40.14 -0.33 -9.30
N MET A 289 -39.28 -1.30 -9.63
CA MET A 289 -39.72 -2.55 -10.27
C MET A 289 -40.71 -3.28 -9.36
N ARG A 290 -40.39 -3.42 -8.06
CA ARG A 290 -41.27 -4.03 -7.06
C ARG A 290 -42.62 -3.32 -6.93
N ALA A 291 -42.63 -1.98 -6.97
CA ALA A 291 -43.85 -1.21 -7.00
C ALA A 291 -44.66 -1.45 -8.29
N GLY A 292 -43.98 -1.46 -9.44
CA GLY A 292 -44.59 -1.60 -10.75
C GLY A 292 -45.25 -2.96 -10.99
N PHE A 293 -44.58 -4.08 -10.66
CA PHE A 293 -45.15 -5.40 -10.88
C PHE A 293 -46.03 -5.89 -9.72
N GLY A 294 -45.69 -5.52 -8.48
CA GLY A 294 -46.27 -6.12 -7.27
C GLY A 294 -47.03 -5.16 -6.36
N GLY A 295 -47.10 -3.87 -6.71
CA GLY A 295 -47.78 -2.85 -5.89
C GLY A 295 -47.09 -2.57 -4.55
N HIS A 296 -45.83 -2.98 -4.37
CA HIS A 296 -45.10 -2.75 -3.12
C HIS A 296 -44.90 -1.25 -2.85
N ALA A 297 -45.10 -0.83 -1.60
CA ALA A 297 -44.91 0.56 -1.19
C ALA A 297 -43.44 1.01 -1.36
N VAL A 298 -43.25 2.23 -1.89
CA VAL A 298 -41.95 2.89 -2.03
C VAL A 298 -41.82 3.96 -0.96
N LYS A 299 -40.68 3.96 -0.25
CA LYS A 299 -40.35 5.01 0.72
C LYS A 299 -39.84 6.27 -0.01
N LYS A 300 -40.39 7.44 0.33
CA LYS A 300 -39.91 8.74 -0.19
C LYS A 300 -38.58 9.12 0.49
N ALA A 301 -37.74 9.83 -0.25
CA ALA A 301 -36.45 10.35 0.21
C ALA A 301 -36.62 11.40 1.30
#